data_AF-A0AAW1IDB6-F1
#
_entry.id   AF-A0AAW1IDB6-F1
#
_cell.length_a   1.000
_cell.length_b   1.000
_cell.length_c   1.000
_cell.angle_alpha   90.00
_cell.angle_beta   90.00
_cell.angle_gamma   90.00
#
_symmetry.space_group_name_H-M   'P 1'
#
loop_
_entity.id
_entity.type
_entity.pdbx_description
1 polymer ?
#
loop_
_entity_poly.entity_id
_entity_poly.type
_entity_poly.pdbx_seq_one_letter_code
_entity_poly.pdbx_strand_id
1 'polypeptide(L)'
;MSLYNFKKIAVVPTAKDFIDIILSKTQRKTPTVVHKHYKITRIRTFYMRKVKFSQQSFHDRLTQILTEFPKLDDVHPFYADLMNVLYDKDHYKLALGQLNTARHLIDNVARDYVRLMKYGDSLYAHEIWRFLI
;
A
#
# COMPACT_ATOMS: atom_id res chain seq x y z
N MET A 1 11.25 18.12 -27.81
CA MET A 1 10.04 17.60 -27.13
C MET A 1 10.44 17.29 -25.68
N SER A 2 10.15 18.17 -24.71
CA SER A 2 10.61 17.96 -23.32
C SER A 2 9.90 16.73 -22.71
N LEU A 3 10.62 15.64 -22.57
CA LEU A 3 10.12 14.30 -22.20
C LEU A 3 9.72 14.14 -20.72
N TYR A 4 9.83 15.18 -19.90
CA TYR A 4 9.71 15.06 -18.44
C TYR A 4 8.58 15.96 -17.93
N ASN A 5 7.43 15.37 -17.61
CA ASN A 5 6.26 16.11 -17.13
C ASN A 5 6.16 16.03 -15.60
N PHE A 6 6.93 16.88 -14.92
CA PHE A 6 6.94 17.03 -13.46
C PHE A 6 5.58 17.50 -12.87
N LYS A 7 4.61 17.88 -13.70
CA LYS A 7 3.26 18.28 -13.26
C LYS A 7 2.26 17.13 -13.15
N LYS A 8 2.58 15.93 -13.64
CA LYS A 8 1.68 14.75 -13.61
C LYS A 8 1.83 13.89 -12.35
N ILE A 9 2.68 14.27 -11.41
CA ILE A 9 2.91 13.52 -10.17
C ILE A 9 1.68 13.68 -9.27
N ALA A 10 1.10 12.56 -8.84
CA ALA A 10 0.00 12.58 -7.89
C ALA A 10 0.49 13.08 -6.53
N VAL A 11 -0.37 13.82 -5.83
CA VAL A 11 -0.06 14.30 -4.48
C VAL A 11 0.24 13.10 -3.58
N VAL A 12 1.45 13.08 -3.03
CA VAL A 12 1.88 12.09 -2.04
C VAL A 12 1.30 12.50 -0.69
N PRO A 13 0.34 11.73 -0.13
CA PRO A 13 -0.26 12.06 1.16
C PRO A 13 0.72 11.83 2.31
N THR A 14 0.47 12.44 3.46
CA THR A 14 1.22 12.15 4.69
C THR A 14 0.97 10.72 5.15
N ALA A 15 1.84 10.17 6.00
CA ALA A 15 1.71 8.79 6.47
C ALA A 15 0.35 8.50 7.14
N LYS A 16 -0.17 9.46 7.93
CA LYS A 16 -1.47 9.31 8.60
C LYS A 16 -2.63 9.34 7.59
N ASP A 17 -2.64 10.35 6.72
CA ASP A 17 -3.69 10.48 5.70
C ASP A 17 -3.68 9.28 4.75
N PHE A 18 -2.50 8.74 4.45
CA PHE A 18 -2.34 7.56 3.61
C PHE A 18 -3.03 6.34 4.20
N ILE A 19 -2.84 6.09 5.51
CA ILE A 19 -3.51 5.00 6.23
C ILE A 19 -5.02 5.24 6.23
N ASP A 20 -5.46 6.44 6.57
CA ASP A 20 -6.88 6.78 6.69
C ASP A 20 -7.62 6.65 5.34
N ILE A 21 -7.00 7.11 4.24
CA ILE A 21 -7.56 6.97 2.89
C ILE A 21 -7.76 5.49 2.53
N ILE A 22 -6.77 4.64 2.83
CA ILE A 22 -6.82 3.23 2.47
C ILE A 22 -7.80 2.45 3.35
N LEU A 23 -7.80 2.69 4.66
CA LEU A 23 -8.76 2.06 5.58
C LEU A 23 -10.20 2.48 5.24
N SER A 24 -10.43 3.77 4.97
CA SER A 24 -11.73 4.28 4.52
C SER A 24 -12.19 3.63 3.22
N LYS A 25 -11.28 3.46 2.25
CA LYS A 25 -11.56 2.76 0.98
C LYS A 25 -11.90 1.28 1.22
N THR A 26 -11.20 0.59 2.12
CA THR A 26 -11.48 -0.80 2.48
C THR A 26 -12.86 -0.93 3.13
N GLN A 27 -13.21 -0.06 4.07
CA GLN A 27 -14.51 -0.10 4.75
C GLN A 27 -15.68 0.14 3.79
N ARG A 28 -15.53 1.07 2.84
CA ARG A 28 -16.59 1.40 1.86
C ARG A 28 -16.80 0.32 0.79
N LYS A 29 -15.72 -0.35 0.36
CA LYS A 29 -15.75 -1.30 -0.76
C LYS A 29 -15.88 -2.77 -0.36
N THR A 30 -15.65 -3.10 0.91
CA THR A 30 -15.81 -4.47 1.42
C THR A 30 -17.07 -4.58 2.29
N PRO A 31 -17.73 -5.75 2.35
CA PRO A 31 -18.87 -5.93 3.24
C PRO A 31 -18.44 -5.73 4.71
N THR A 32 -19.34 -5.16 5.52
CA THR A 32 -19.03 -4.74 6.90
C THR A 32 -19.64 -5.63 7.98
N VAL A 33 -20.74 -6.32 7.68
CA VAL A 33 -21.52 -7.08 8.67
C VAL A 33 -21.21 -8.58 8.59
N VAL A 34 -20.91 -9.18 9.74
CA VAL A 34 -20.76 -10.63 9.94
C VAL A 34 -21.54 -11.03 11.19
N HIS A 35 -22.29 -12.13 11.10
CA HIS A 35 -23.01 -12.69 12.23
C HIS A 35 -22.32 -13.96 12.74
N LYS A 36 -22.41 -14.20 14.06
CA LYS A 36 -21.77 -15.33 14.74
C LYS A 36 -22.23 -16.70 14.25
N HIS A 37 -23.46 -16.79 13.74
CA HIS A 37 -24.09 -18.01 13.24
C HIS A 37 -23.62 -18.43 11.83
N TYR A 38 -22.76 -17.65 11.17
CA TYR A 38 -22.24 -18.01 9.86
C TYR A 38 -21.26 -19.17 9.93
N LYS A 39 -21.24 -20.02 8.89
CA LYS A 39 -20.23 -21.07 8.73
C LYS A 39 -18.83 -20.43 8.78
N ILE A 40 -17.91 -21.08 9.49
CA ILE A 40 -16.53 -20.61 9.68
C ILE A 40 -15.84 -20.27 8.34
N THR A 41 -16.11 -21.04 7.29
CA THR A 41 -15.59 -20.78 5.93
C THR A 41 -15.96 -19.39 5.41
N ARG A 42 -17.20 -18.93 5.68
CA ARG A 42 -17.67 -17.61 5.24
C ARG A 42 -16.99 -16.49 6.03
N ILE A 43 -16.79 -16.70 7.34
CA ILE A 43 -16.08 -15.76 8.23
C ILE A 43 -14.62 -15.62 7.81
N ARG A 44 -13.93 -16.74 7.55
CA ARG A 44 -12.56 -16.76 7.04
C ARG A 44 -12.42 -16.00 5.72
N THR A 45 -13.30 -16.27 4.75
CA THR A 45 -13.29 -15.57 3.45
C THR A 45 -13.58 -14.08 3.61
N PHE A 46 -14.42 -13.69 4.56
CA PHE A 46 -14.72 -12.28 4.85
C PHE A 46 -13.47 -11.52 5.30
N TYR A 47 -12.75 -12.03 6.31
CA TYR A 47 -11.55 -11.38 6.83
C TYR A 47 -10.36 -11.49 5.85
N MET A 48 -10.20 -12.63 5.17
CA MET A 48 -9.20 -12.76 4.10
C MET A 48 -9.40 -11.75 2.98
N ARG A 49 -10.67 -11.47 2.60
CA ARG A 49 -10.99 -10.46 1.59
C ARG A 49 -10.57 -9.06 2.06
N LYS A 50 -10.81 -8.71 3.32
CA LYS A 50 -10.39 -7.41 3.87
C LYS A 50 -8.87 -7.23 3.82
N VAL A 51 -8.11 -8.21 4.30
CA VAL A 51 -6.64 -8.14 4.31
C VAL A 51 -6.08 -8.07 2.89
N LYS A 52 -6.57 -8.89 1.96
CA LYS A 52 -6.16 -8.82 0.54
C LYS A 52 -6.53 -7.50 -0.12
N PHE A 53 -7.71 -6.96 0.18
CA PHE A 53 -8.16 -5.70 -0.41
C PHE A 53 -7.30 -4.51 0.07
N SER A 54 -6.96 -4.48 1.35
CA SER A 54 -6.03 -3.48 1.91
C SER A 54 -4.65 -3.63 1.29
N GLN A 55 -4.10 -4.85 1.23
CA GLN A 55 -2.80 -5.11 0.60
C GLN A 55 -2.75 -4.61 -0.85
N GLN A 56 -3.73 -4.95 -1.68
CA GLN A 56 -3.79 -4.47 -3.05
C GLN A 56 -3.86 -2.95 -3.13
N SER A 57 -4.66 -2.31 -2.26
CA SER A 57 -4.79 -0.85 -2.25
C SER A 57 -3.48 -0.15 -1.87
N PHE A 58 -2.73 -0.69 -0.89
CA PHE A 58 -1.39 -0.19 -0.54
C PHE A 58 -0.41 -0.40 -1.69
N HIS A 59 -0.40 -1.60 -2.29
CA HIS A 59 0.49 -1.95 -3.38
C HIS A 59 0.28 -1.07 -4.62
N ASP A 60 -0.97 -0.87 -5.03
CA ASP A 60 -1.33 -0.04 -6.18
C ASP A 60 -0.88 1.41 -5.99
N ARG A 61 -1.14 1.97 -4.80
CA ARG A 61 -0.82 3.37 -4.52
C ARG A 61 0.68 3.61 -4.39
N LEU A 62 1.42 2.70 -3.76
CA LEU A 62 2.89 2.78 -3.71
C LEU A 62 3.51 2.59 -5.09
N THR A 63 2.96 1.68 -5.90
CA THR A 63 3.44 1.47 -7.27
C THR A 63 3.17 2.69 -8.14
N GLN A 64 1.99 3.30 -8.03
CA GLN A 64 1.65 4.56 -8.70
C GLN A 64 2.70 5.64 -8.39
N ILE A 65 2.99 5.85 -7.10
CA ILE A 65 4.01 6.81 -6.65
C ILE A 65 5.36 6.48 -7.29
N LEU A 66 5.83 5.23 -7.19
CA LEU A 66 7.12 4.81 -7.76
C LEU A 66 7.22 5.00 -9.28
N THR A 67 6.11 4.87 -10.02
CA THR A 67 6.09 5.02 -11.49
C THR A 67 5.99 6.46 -11.96
N GLU A 68 5.38 7.34 -11.15
CA GLU A 68 5.21 8.75 -11.50
C GLU A 68 6.49 9.57 -11.28
N PHE A 69 7.34 9.12 -10.35
CA PHE A 69 8.63 9.74 -10.09
C PHE A 69 9.67 9.35 -11.15
N PRO A 70 10.29 10.32 -11.86
CA PRO A 70 11.30 10.02 -12.86
C PRO A 70 12.57 9.46 -12.21
N LYS A 71 13.17 8.45 -12.84
CA LYS A 71 14.48 7.94 -12.44
C LYS A 71 15.54 8.91 -12.91
N LEU A 72 16.29 9.51 -11.97
CA LEU A 72 17.32 10.52 -12.27
C LEU A 72 18.42 10.01 -13.20
N ASP A 73 18.67 8.69 -13.24
CA ASP A 73 19.68 8.07 -14.11
C ASP A 73 19.25 8.02 -15.59
N ASP A 74 17.95 8.10 -15.90
CA ASP A 74 17.39 8.06 -17.27
C ASP A 74 17.04 9.47 -17.82
N VAL A 75 17.29 10.53 -17.04
CA VAL A 75 17.01 11.92 -17.44
C VAL A 75 18.24 12.54 -18.11
N HIS A 76 18.01 13.44 -19.06
CA HIS A 76 19.09 14.22 -19.69
C HIS A 76 20.02 14.87 -18.64
N PRO A 77 21.36 14.83 -18.83
CA PRO A 77 22.35 15.27 -17.84
C PRO A 77 22.06 16.64 -17.21
N PHE A 78 21.61 17.60 -18.03
CA PHE A 78 21.19 18.92 -17.55
C PHE A 78 20.14 18.88 -16.41
N TYR A 79 19.09 18.07 -16.55
CA TYR A 79 18.06 17.96 -15.52
C TYR A 79 18.52 17.10 -14.34
N ALA A 80 19.40 16.12 -14.58
CA ALA A 80 20.00 15.33 -13.51
C ALA A 80 20.87 16.20 -12.59
N ASP A 81 21.71 17.07 -13.17
CA ASP A 81 22.52 18.04 -12.42
C ASP A 81 21.66 19.08 -11.70
N LEU A 82 20.61 19.58 -12.35
CA LEU A 82 19.66 20.50 -11.71
C LEU A 82 18.95 19.87 -10.50
N MET A 83 18.50 18.61 -10.62
CA MET A 83 17.87 17.89 -9.52
C MET A 83 18.87 17.56 -8.41
N ASN A 84 20.13 17.28 -8.76
CA ASN A 84 21.19 17.05 -7.78
C ASN A 84 21.44 18.29 -6.91
N VAL A 85 21.49 19.48 -7.52
CA VAL A 85 21.68 20.75 -6.79
C VAL A 85 20.46 21.11 -5.92
N LEU A 86 19.24 20.80 -6.38
CA LEU A 86 18.01 21.20 -5.67
C LEU A 86 17.57 20.21 -4.58
N TYR A 87 17.70 18.91 -4.80
CA TYR A 87 17.06 17.88 -3.98
C TYR A 87 18.00 16.80 -3.45
N ASP A 88 19.29 16.88 -3.76
CA ASP A 88 20.30 15.84 -3.49
C ASP A 88 19.91 14.48 -4.10
N LYS A 89 20.69 14.03 -5.10
CA LYS A 89 20.44 12.79 -5.82
C LYS A 89 20.38 11.57 -4.88
N ASP A 90 21.19 11.55 -3.83
CA ASP A 90 21.30 10.40 -2.93
C ASP A 90 20.07 10.28 -2.04
N HIS A 91 19.58 11.41 -1.51
CA HIS A 91 18.36 11.43 -0.70
C HIS A 91 17.14 10.98 -1.51
N TYR A 92 17.02 11.47 -2.75
CA TYR A 92 15.93 11.08 -3.65
C TYR A 92 15.93 9.57 -3.95
N LYS A 93 17.10 9.01 -4.28
CA LYS A 93 17.24 7.58 -4.58
C LYS A 93 16.99 6.71 -3.35
N LEU A 94 17.46 7.13 -2.18
CA LEU A 94 17.22 6.44 -0.91
C LEU A 94 15.73 6.40 -0.57
N ALA A 95 15.02 7.52 -0.69
CA ALA A 95 13.59 7.61 -0.40
C ALA A 95 12.76 6.68 -1.31
N LEU A 96 13.03 6.67 -2.61
CA LEU A 96 12.37 5.74 -3.54
C LEU A 96 12.70 4.27 -3.24
N GLY A 97 13.95 3.99 -2.83
CA GLY A 97 14.37 2.67 -2.37
C GLY A 97 13.59 2.20 -1.13
N GLN A 98 13.43 3.09 -0.14
CA GLN A 98 12.64 2.83 1.07
C GLN A 98 11.17 2.53 0.74
N LEU A 99 10.55 3.29 -0.16
CA LEU A 99 9.18 3.04 -0.61
C LEU A 99 9.04 1.68 -1.29
N ASN A 100 10.02 1.28 -2.12
CA ASN A 100 10.00 -0.03 -2.75
C ASN A 100 10.12 -1.16 -1.71
N THR A 101 11.01 -1.02 -0.73
CA THR A 101 11.13 -1.98 0.37
C THR A 101 9.84 -2.05 1.20
N ALA A 102 9.22 -0.90 1.51
CA ALA A 102 7.97 -0.84 2.25
C ALA A 102 6.84 -1.59 1.51
N ARG A 103 6.74 -1.43 0.19
CA ARG A 103 5.80 -2.19 -0.65
C ARG A 103 6.00 -3.70 -0.48
N HIS A 104 7.23 -4.19 -0.56
CA HIS A 104 7.53 -5.61 -0.38
C HIS A 104 7.23 -6.13 1.03
N LEU A 105 7.51 -5.31 2.07
CA LEU A 105 7.18 -5.66 3.45
C LEU A 105 5.67 -5.82 3.65
N ILE A 106 4.86 -4.90 3.12
CA ILE A 106 3.40 -4.98 3.18
C ILE A 106 2.87 -6.26 2.52
N ASP A 107 3.40 -6.61 1.34
CA ASP A 107 3.00 -7.82 0.62
C ASP A 107 3.34 -9.11 1.39
N ASN A 108 4.51 -9.14 2.06
CA ASN A 108 4.91 -10.27 2.88
C ASN A 108 4.03 -10.42 4.13
N VAL A 109 3.82 -9.32 4.87
CA VAL A 109 2.97 -9.29 6.06
C VAL A 109 1.54 -9.75 5.73
N ALA A 110 0.97 -9.24 4.65
CA ALA A 110 -0.36 -9.64 4.21
C ALA A 110 -0.42 -11.13 3.84
N ARG A 111 0.60 -11.66 3.15
CA ARG A 111 0.67 -13.08 2.76
C ARG A 111 0.69 -13.99 3.99
N ASP A 112 1.47 -13.64 5.00
CA ASP A 112 1.60 -14.43 6.22
C ASP A 112 0.31 -14.39 7.05
N TYR A 113 -0.33 -13.23 7.20
CA TYR A 113 -1.63 -13.15 7.86
C TYR A 113 -2.74 -13.91 7.12
N VAL A 114 -2.75 -13.89 5.78
CA VAL A 114 -3.69 -14.70 4.98
C VAL A 114 -3.47 -16.20 5.21
N ARG A 115 -2.23 -16.66 5.40
CA ARG A 115 -1.93 -18.06 5.73
C ARG A 115 -2.42 -18.41 7.13
N LEU A 116 -2.12 -17.58 8.13
CA LEU A 116 -2.55 -17.79 9.52
C LEU A 116 -4.08 -17.86 9.65
N MET A 117 -4.80 -17.01 8.90
CA MET A 117 -6.27 -16.99 8.91
C MET A 117 -6.93 -18.27 8.39
N LYS A 118 -6.20 -19.14 7.66
CA LYS A 118 -6.76 -20.43 7.22
C LYS A 118 -6.99 -21.40 8.37
N TYR A 119 -6.26 -21.25 9.47
CA TYR A 119 -6.28 -22.13 10.64
C TYR A 119 -7.08 -21.55 11.81
N GLY A 120 -7.70 -20.37 11.67
CA GLY A 120 -8.52 -19.78 12.73
C GLY A 120 -9.83 -20.53 12.90
N ASP A 121 -10.01 -21.21 14.03
CA ASP A 121 -11.19 -22.07 14.28
C ASP A 121 -12.38 -21.35 14.93
N SER A 122 -12.19 -20.12 15.42
CA SER A 122 -13.24 -19.35 16.09
C SER A 122 -13.37 -17.92 15.57
N LEU A 123 -14.60 -17.40 15.64
CA LEU A 123 -14.89 -16.01 15.27
C LEU A 123 -14.19 -15.01 16.20
N TYR A 124 -13.91 -15.37 17.46
CA TYR A 124 -13.18 -14.53 18.41
C TYR A 124 -11.72 -14.30 18.00
N ALA A 125 -11.05 -15.34 17.47
CA ALA A 125 -9.70 -15.21 16.90
C ALA A 125 -9.67 -14.26 15.69
N HIS A 126 -10.80 -14.13 14.98
CA HIS A 126 -10.96 -13.19 13.87
C HIS A 126 -11.56 -11.83 14.30
N GLU A 127 -12.20 -11.71 15.46
CA GLU A 127 -12.71 -10.44 16.00
C GLU A 127 -11.60 -9.54 16.53
N ILE A 128 -10.45 -10.09 16.98
CA ILE A 128 -9.25 -9.28 17.29
C ILE A 128 -8.84 -8.44 16.06
N TRP A 129 -9.04 -8.97 14.86
CA TRP A 129 -8.76 -8.27 13.60
C TRP A 129 -9.77 -7.18 13.24
N ARG A 130 -10.92 -7.15 13.92
CA ARG A 130 -11.91 -6.06 13.78
C ARG A 130 -11.47 -4.79 14.51
N PHE A 131 -10.56 -4.89 15.48
CA PHE A 131 -10.02 -3.72 16.18
C PHE A 131 -8.82 -3.07 15.46
N LEU A 132 -8.23 -3.78 14.49
CA LEU A 132 -7.06 -3.32 13.72
C LEU A 132 -7.41 -2.66 12.37
N ILE A 133 -8.69 -2.65 11.98
CA ILE A 133 -9.21 -2.08 10.72
C ILE A 133 -10.48 -1.29 11.01
#